data_AF-A0A821LXG1-F1
#
_entry.id   AF-A0A821LXG1-F1
#
_cell.length_a   1.000
_cell.length_b   1.000
_cell.length_c   1.000
_cell.angle_alpha   90.00
_cell.angle_beta   90.00
_cell.angle_gamma   90.00
#
_symmetry.space_group_name_H-M   'P 1'
#
loop_
_entity.id
_entity.type
_entity.pdbx_description
1 polymer ?
#
loop_
_entity_poly.entity_id
_entity_poly.type
_entity_poly.pdbx_seq_one_letter_code
_entity_poly.pdbx_strand_id
1 'polypeptide(L)'
;IEFSHRTLFRIQVSENDSEPSSGGNKEKLGHRRVDETGAVTYKRVMVDDLMKSLQIGLTYVLGKHHQPQRQVLLQDFQQIEYQDFPPDGSKSTPKHPYAQFQLKTYAQTAFRFFRNAFGVDPSSFM
;
A
#
# COMPACT_ATOMS: atom_id res chain seq x y z
N ILE A 1 -13.78 -22.83 -17.70
CA ILE A 1 -13.62 -21.43 -17.24
C ILE A 1 -12.21 -21.37 -16.64
N GLU A 2 -11.24 -20.95 -17.45
CA GLU A 2 -9.84 -20.87 -17.03
C GLU A 2 -9.65 -19.67 -16.09
N PHE A 3 -9.18 -19.95 -14.86
CA PHE A 3 -8.73 -18.92 -13.95
C PHE A 3 -7.32 -18.49 -14.35
N SER A 4 -7.23 -17.32 -15.01
CA SER A 4 -5.95 -16.67 -15.30
C SER A 4 -5.31 -16.19 -14.00
N HIS A 5 -4.36 -16.98 -13.50
CA HIS A 5 -3.43 -16.57 -12.46
C HIS A 5 -2.48 -15.50 -13.04
N ARG A 6 -2.87 -14.23 -12.97
CA ARG A 6 -1.97 -13.10 -13.27
C ARG A 6 -2.00 -12.09 -12.13
N THR A 7 -0.96 -12.19 -11.30
CA THR A 7 -0.30 -11.16 -10.47
C THR A 7 -1.05 -9.84 -10.31
N LEU A 8 -1.63 -9.61 -9.12
CA LEU A 8 -2.39 -8.40 -8.77
C LEU A 8 -1.55 -7.23 -8.21
N PHE A 9 -0.25 -7.17 -8.46
CA PHE A 9 0.57 -6.01 -8.07
C PHE A 9 1.58 -5.68 -9.17
N ARG A 10 1.24 -4.70 -10.01
CA ARG A 10 2.18 -4.05 -10.94
C ARG A 10 2.45 -2.64 -10.42
N ILE A 11 3.59 -2.44 -9.80
CA ILE A 11 4.13 -1.12 -9.50
C ILE A 11 4.70 -0.59 -10.82
N GLN A 12 4.12 0.49 -11.36
CA GLN A 12 4.71 1.21 -12.48
C GLN A 12 5.59 2.33 -11.92
N VAL A 13 6.90 2.20 -12.14
CA VAL A 13 7.89 3.25 -11.85
C VAL A 13 8.18 3.92 -13.19
N SER A 14 7.93 5.23 -13.30
CA SER A 14 8.36 6.05 -14.42
C SER A 14 9.88 6.21 -14.41
N GLU A 15 10.53 5.86 -15.52
CA GLU A 15 11.99 5.99 -15.71
C GLU A 15 12.36 7.46 -15.90
N ASN A 16 13.24 7.96 -15.02
CA ASN A 16 14.08 9.13 -15.29
C ASN A 16 15.52 8.62 -15.35
N ASP A 17 16.14 8.75 -16.52
CA ASP A 17 17.53 8.35 -16.77
C ASP A 17 18.50 9.32 -16.09
N SER A 18 19.34 8.78 -15.21
CA SER A 18 20.51 9.50 -14.67
C SER A 18 21.62 8.48 -14.45
N GLU A 19 22.75 8.71 -15.14
CA GLU A 19 23.92 7.82 -15.27
C GLU A 19 24.60 7.44 -13.93
N PRO A 20 25.33 6.30 -13.87
CA PRO A 20 25.87 5.78 -12.62
C PRO A 20 27.30 6.28 -12.35
N SER A 21 27.56 6.80 -11.13
CA SER A 21 28.91 6.97 -10.60
C SER A 21 29.35 5.74 -9.79
N SER A 22 30.64 5.40 -9.95
CA SER A 22 31.31 4.18 -9.51
C SER A 22 31.63 4.17 -8.01
N GLY A 23 31.66 2.97 -7.40
CA GLY A 23 32.42 2.72 -6.17
C GLY A 23 31.83 1.67 -5.23
N GLY A 24 32.59 0.62 -4.92
CA GLY A 24 32.38 -0.26 -3.76
C GLY A 24 31.83 -1.66 -4.08
N ASN A 25 32.69 -2.67 -3.87
CA ASN A 25 32.38 -4.10 -3.88
C ASN A 25 31.37 -4.44 -2.77
N LYS A 26 30.09 -4.51 -3.13
CA LYS A 26 29.06 -5.26 -2.39
C LYS A 26 28.55 -6.28 -3.40
N GLU A 27 28.51 -7.57 -3.05
CA GLU A 27 28.02 -8.61 -3.94
C GLU A 27 26.56 -8.29 -4.32
N LYS A 28 26.37 -7.88 -5.58
CA LYS A 28 25.10 -7.35 -6.11
C LYS A 28 24.36 -8.45 -6.84
N LEU A 29 23.31 -8.99 -6.23
CA LEU A 29 22.27 -9.77 -6.93
C LEU A 29 21.15 -8.81 -7.38
N GLY A 30 21.35 -8.18 -8.54
CA GLY A 30 20.36 -7.31 -9.17
C GLY A 30 19.92 -6.11 -8.33
N HIS A 31 18.60 -5.93 -8.16
CA HIS A 31 18.02 -4.81 -7.41
C HIS A 31 18.13 -4.92 -5.89
N ARG A 32 18.58 -6.08 -5.39
CA ARG A 32 18.72 -6.37 -3.97
C ARG A 32 20.10 -5.95 -3.48
N ARG A 33 20.12 -5.11 -2.46
CA ARG A 33 21.30 -4.84 -1.63
C ARG A 33 21.04 -5.41 -0.25
N VAL A 34 22.08 -5.97 0.38
CA VAL A 34 22.02 -6.42 1.77
C VAL A 34 23.13 -5.66 2.50
N ASP A 35 22.77 -4.89 3.51
CA ASP A 35 23.74 -4.22 4.36
C ASP A 35 24.31 -5.19 5.41
N GLU A 36 25.40 -4.82 6.08
CA GLU A 36 26.15 -5.67 7.03
C GLU A 36 25.30 -6.14 8.23
N THR A 37 24.17 -5.50 8.45
CA THR A 37 23.16 -5.82 9.46
C THR A 37 22.11 -6.84 8.99
N GLY A 38 22.19 -7.31 7.74
CA GLY A 38 21.19 -8.18 7.12
C GLY A 38 19.97 -7.45 6.55
N ALA A 39 19.93 -6.11 6.64
CA ALA A 39 18.84 -5.30 6.08
C ALA A 39 18.86 -5.36 4.54
N VAL A 40 17.74 -5.73 3.94
CA VAL A 40 17.61 -5.88 2.49
C VAL A 40 17.01 -4.62 1.87
N THR A 41 17.80 -3.84 1.14
CA THR A 41 17.38 -2.62 0.44
C THR A 41 17.14 -2.89 -1.05
N TYR A 42 15.95 -2.52 -1.55
CA TYR A 42 15.65 -2.53 -2.99
C TYR A 42 15.87 -1.14 -3.59
N LYS A 43 16.65 -1.05 -4.69
CA LYS A 43 17.27 0.20 -5.22
C LYS A 43 16.34 1.40 -5.53
N ARG A 44 15.00 1.32 -5.50
CA ARG A 44 14.15 2.43 -6.02
C ARG A 44 12.94 2.86 -5.18
N VAL A 45 12.64 2.22 -4.06
CA VAL A 45 11.74 2.77 -3.03
C VAL A 45 12.39 2.46 -1.70
N MET A 46 12.66 3.47 -0.88
CA MET A 46 13.08 3.22 0.50
C MET A 46 11.96 2.42 1.15
N VAL A 47 12.25 1.20 1.62
CA VAL A 47 11.24 0.30 2.23
C VAL A 47 10.49 1.04 3.34
N ASP A 48 11.18 1.95 4.04
CA ASP A 48 10.62 2.87 5.02
C ASP A 48 9.50 3.77 4.46
N ASP A 49 9.67 4.34 3.26
CA ASP A 49 8.65 5.19 2.63
C ASP A 49 7.44 4.35 2.23
N LEU A 50 7.65 3.11 1.77
CA LEU A 50 6.55 2.18 1.47
C LEU A 50 5.78 1.81 2.74
N MET A 51 6.49 1.47 3.83
CA MET A 51 5.86 1.12 5.10
C MET A 51 5.08 2.29 5.67
N LYS A 52 5.65 3.49 5.66
CA LYS A 52 5.00 4.69 6.20
C LYS A 52 3.85 5.20 5.32
N SER A 53 3.96 5.08 4.00
CA SER A 53 2.85 5.36 3.07
C SER A 53 1.70 4.35 3.19
N LEU A 54 2.01 3.08 3.46
CA LEU A 54 1.01 2.08 3.79
C LEU A 54 0.32 2.39 5.13
N GLN A 55 1.09 2.77 6.15
CA GLN A 55 0.57 3.12 7.46
C GLN A 55 -0.44 4.28 7.37
N ILE A 56 -0.06 5.39 6.73
CA ILE A 56 -0.96 6.55 6.58
C ILE A 56 -2.21 6.22 5.74
N GLY A 57 -2.05 5.37 4.71
CA GLY A 57 -3.17 4.87 3.91
C GLY A 57 -4.15 4.02 4.73
N LEU A 58 -3.64 3.11 5.56
CA LEU A 58 -4.47 2.29 6.45
C LEU A 58 -5.21 3.14 7.49
N THR A 59 -4.52 4.09 8.13
CA THR A 59 -5.14 5.02 9.08
C THR A 59 -6.28 5.81 8.44
N TYR A 60 -6.11 6.27 7.19
CA TYR A 60 -7.17 6.95 6.43
C TYR A 60 -8.39 6.04 6.21
N VAL A 61 -8.19 4.80 5.75
CA VAL A 61 -9.29 3.86 5.48
C VAL A 61 -10.04 3.51 6.75
N LEU A 62 -9.31 3.30 7.85
CA LEU A 62 -9.89 2.97 9.15
C LEU A 62 -10.68 4.15 9.73
N GLY A 63 -10.20 5.39 9.55
CA GLY A 63 -10.91 6.60 9.98
C GLY A 63 -12.18 6.92 9.19
N LYS A 64 -12.29 6.47 7.93
CA LYS A 64 -13.45 6.77 7.05
C LYS A 64 -14.72 5.96 7.38
N HIS A 65 -14.67 5.02 8.31
CA HIS A 65 -15.76 4.08 8.57
C HIS A 65 -16.96 4.69 9.31
N HIS A 66 -17.87 5.34 8.56
CA HIS A 66 -19.15 5.86 9.09
C HIS A 66 -20.39 5.13 8.54
N GLN A 67 -20.23 4.08 7.73
CA GLN A 67 -21.39 3.43 7.12
C GLN A 67 -22.14 2.55 8.13
N PRO A 68 -23.49 2.59 8.16
CA PRO A 68 -24.29 1.72 9.01
C PRO A 68 -24.03 0.25 8.71
N GLN A 69 -24.25 -0.61 9.71
CA GLN A 69 -24.18 -2.05 9.51
C GLN A 69 -25.30 -2.46 8.55
N ARG A 70 -24.92 -3.11 7.45
CA ARG A 70 -25.83 -3.71 6.48
C ARG A 70 -25.29 -5.08 6.08
N GLN A 71 -26.17 -5.95 5.59
CA GLN A 71 -25.76 -7.21 4.99
C GLN A 71 -24.86 -6.97 3.77
N VAL A 72 -23.87 -7.84 3.58
CA VAL A 72 -22.98 -7.80 2.42
C VAL A 72 -23.72 -8.34 1.21
N LEU A 73 -23.69 -7.60 0.10
CA LEU A 73 -24.24 -8.01 -1.19
C LEU A 73 -23.11 -8.46 -2.12
N LEU A 74 -23.44 -9.25 -3.16
CA LEU A 74 -22.45 -9.67 -4.17
C LEU A 74 -21.72 -8.49 -4.83
N GLN A 75 -22.41 -7.35 -4.98
CA GLN A 75 -21.83 -6.13 -5.53
C GLN A 75 -20.69 -5.55 -4.66
N ASP A 76 -20.74 -5.74 -3.34
CA ASP A 76 -19.73 -5.21 -2.42
C ASP A 76 -18.34 -5.83 -2.67
N PHE A 77 -18.27 -7.03 -3.24
CA PHE A 77 -17.02 -7.71 -3.59
C PHE A 77 -16.32 -7.11 -4.82
N GLN A 78 -17.04 -6.35 -5.63
CA GLN A 78 -16.50 -5.70 -6.83
C GLN A 78 -16.13 -4.23 -6.56
N GLN A 79 -16.47 -3.69 -5.39
CA GLN A 79 -16.18 -2.31 -5.04
C GLN A 79 -14.68 -2.09 -4.87
N ILE A 80 -14.14 -1.11 -5.58
CA ILE A 80 -12.77 -0.62 -5.43
C ILE A 80 -12.83 0.89 -5.24
N GLU A 81 -12.26 1.37 -4.14
CA GLU A 81 -12.11 2.79 -3.88
C GLU A 81 -10.68 3.22 -4.16
N TYR A 82 -10.54 4.37 -4.82
CA TYR A 82 -9.26 4.99 -5.14
C TYR A 82 -9.15 6.29 -4.37
N GLN A 83 -8.03 6.50 -3.69
CA GLN A 83 -7.72 7.74 -3.00
C GLN A 83 -6.28 8.16 -3.30
N ASP A 84 -6.13 9.38 -3.80
CA ASP A 84 -4.81 9.96 -4.07
C ASP A 84 -4.23 10.62 -2.81
N PHE A 85 -2.94 10.40 -2.60
CA PHE A 85 -2.14 10.96 -1.52
C PHE A 85 -1.01 11.80 -2.12
N PRO A 86 -1.29 13.09 -2.44
CA PRO A 86 -0.26 14.03 -2.83
C PRO A 86 0.62 14.41 -1.62
N PRO A 87 1.94 14.66 -1.80
CA PRO A 87 2.84 15.03 -0.71
C PRO A 87 2.38 16.26 0.09
N ASP A 88 1.78 17.24 -0.59
CA ASP A 88 1.25 18.46 0.03
C ASP A 88 -0.08 18.26 0.78
N GLY A 89 -0.67 17.07 0.70
CA GLY A 89 -1.98 16.76 1.26
C GLY A 89 -3.13 17.28 0.39
N SER A 90 -4.36 17.00 0.84
CA SER A 90 -5.60 17.43 0.19
C SER A 90 -6.68 17.74 1.23
N LYS A 91 -7.91 18.02 0.78
CA LYS A 91 -9.06 18.17 1.69
C LYS A 91 -9.35 16.89 2.50
N SER A 92 -9.01 15.72 1.98
CA SER A 92 -9.30 14.43 2.59
C SER A 92 -8.06 13.67 3.09
N THR A 93 -6.86 14.09 2.70
CA THR A 93 -5.60 13.40 3.04
C THR A 93 -4.60 14.34 3.71
N PRO A 94 -3.90 13.89 4.77
CA PRO A 94 -2.91 14.69 5.46
C PRO A 94 -1.65 14.91 4.61
N LYS A 95 -0.93 16.00 4.87
CA LYS A 95 0.40 16.27 4.29
C LYS A 95 1.42 15.22 4.77
N HIS A 96 2.31 14.77 3.89
CA HIS A 96 3.35 13.79 4.22
C HIS A 96 4.64 13.97 3.40
N PRO A 97 5.80 13.49 3.90
CA PRO A 97 7.08 13.66 3.21
C PRO A 97 7.33 12.61 2.10
N TYR A 98 6.47 11.60 1.96
CA TYR A 98 6.63 10.52 0.97
C TYR A 98 6.20 10.94 -0.43
N ALA A 99 6.67 10.21 -1.44
CA ALA A 99 6.24 10.38 -2.83
C ALA A 99 4.72 10.24 -2.98
N GLN A 100 4.16 10.88 -4.01
CA GLN A 100 2.75 10.74 -4.33
C GLN A 100 2.39 9.27 -4.58
N PHE A 101 1.29 8.80 -3.97
CA PHE A 101 0.78 7.46 -4.21
C PHE A 101 -0.74 7.44 -4.28
N GLN A 102 -1.29 6.35 -4.82
CA GLN A 102 -2.73 6.10 -4.87
C GLN A 102 -3.04 4.85 -4.07
N LEU A 103 -3.90 5.01 -3.07
CA LEU A 103 -4.41 3.91 -2.27
C LEU A 103 -5.59 3.27 -3.00
N LYS A 104 -5.53 1.95 -3.17
CA LYS A 104 -6.64 1.15 -3.70
C LYS A 104 -7.19 0.29 -2.57
N THR A 105 -8.45 0.54 -2.21
CA THR A 105 -9.15 -0.22 -1.17
C THR A 105 -10.17 -1.13 -1.81
N TYR A 106 -10.05 -2.44 -1.59
CA TYR A 106 -10.92 -3.45 -2.17
C TYR A 106 -11.99 -3.86 -1.17
N ALA A 107 -13.24 -3.96 -1.62
CA ALA A 107 -14.36 -4.59 -0.92
C ALA A 107 -14.48 -4.21 0.57
N GLN A 108 -14.32 -2.92 0.91
CA GLN A 108 -14.22 -2.45 2.30
C GLN A 108 -15.40 -2.91 3.17
N THR A 109 -16.61 -2.95 2.59
CA THR A 109 -17.82 -3.47 3.24
C THR A 109 -17.72 -4.96 3.57
N ALA A 110 -17.23 -5.79 2.64
CA ALA A 110 -17.06 -7.23 2.85
C ALA A 110 -15.96 -7.52 3.89
N PHE A 111 -14.82 -6.83 3.83
CA PHE A 111 -13.77 -6.98 4.82
C PHE A 111 -14.23 -6.61 6.23
N ARG A 112 -15.08 -5.58 6.38
CA ARG A 112 -15.70 -5.27 7.68
C ARG A 112 -16.55 -6.42 8.20
N PHE A 113 -17.37 -7.05 7.35
CA PHE A 113 -18.15 -8.22 7.74
C PHE A 113 -17.26 -9.38 8.17
N PHE A 114 -16.20 -9.69 7.41
CA PHE A 114 -15.26 -10.74 7.77
C PHE A 114 -14.54 -10.45 9.07
N ARG A 115 -14.10 -9.21 9.31
CA ARG A 115 -13.49 -8.82 10.60
C ARG A 115 -14.42 -9.13 11.78
N ASN A 116 -15.70 -8.76 11.67
CA ASN A 116 -16.68 -9.05 12.70
C ASN A 116 -16.94 -10.55 12.86
N ALA A 117 -17.04 -11.31 11.76
CA ALA A 117 -17.24 -12.75 11.77
C ALA A 117 -16.06 -13.50 12.41
N PHE A 118 -14.84 -12.97 12.28
CA PHE A 118 -13.63 -13.51 12.93
C PHE A 118 -13.34 -12.89 14.31
N GLY A 119 -14.21 -12.02 14.83
CA GLY A 119 -14.03 -11.39 16.14
C GLY A 119 -12.85 -10.42 16.22
N VAL A 120 -12.44 -9.83 15.09
CA VAL A 120 -11.29 -8.94 15.01
C VAL A 120 -11.74 -7.49 15.24
N ASP A 121 -11.53 -7.00 16.46
CA ASP A 121 -11.96 -5.67 16.89
C ASP A 121 -11.15 -4.56 16.18
N PRO A 122 -11.81 -3.58 15.51
CA PRO A 122 -11.14 -2.37 15.01
C PRO A 122 -10.27 -1.65 16.05
N SER A 123 -10.60 -1.70 17.35
CA SER A 123 -9.81 -1.04 18.40
C SER A 123 -8.42 -1.66 18.58
N SER A 124 -8.24 -2.93 18.20
CA SER A 124 -6.98 -3.67 18.35
C SER A 124 -5.89 -3.28 17.33
N PHE A 125 -6.22 -2.43 16.34
CA PHE A 125 -5.31 -2.09 15.25
C PHE A 125 -4.60 -0.74 15.40
N MET A 126 -4.98 0.06 16.40
CA MET A 126 -4.44 1.40 16.67
C MET A 126 -3.49 1.36 17.86
#